data_AF-A0A382FWI5-F1
#
_entry.id   AF-A0A382FWI5-F1
#
_cell.length_a   1.000
_cell.length_b   1.000
_cell.length_c   1.000
_cell.angle_alpha   90.00
_cell.angle_beta   90.00
_cell.angle_gamma   90.00
#
_symmetry.space_group_name_H-M   'P 1'
#
loop_
_entity.id
_entity.type
_entity.pdbx_description
1 polymer ?
#
loop_
_entity_poly.entity_id
_entity_poly.type
_entity_poly.pdbx_seq_one_letter_code
_entity_poly.pdbx_strand_id
1 'polypeptide(L)'
;PATDHNLYIKGDMMYQSNYDSGLRVYDISDPENPEPAGFFDTVPYQEGGGMTGSWSNYPFFESGIIVVTSGREGMVIVKVRN
;
A
#
# COMPACT_ATOMS: atom_id res chain seq x y z
N PRO A 1 6.41 -8.91 11.23
CA PRO A 1 7.41 -8.11 10.49
C PRO A 1 6.93 -7.84 9.06
N ALA A 2 6.86 -6.58 8.66
CA ALA A 2 6.60 -6.21 7.27
C ALA A 2 7.94 -6.10 6.54
N THR A 3 7.99 -6.59 5.30
CA THR A 3 9.12 -6.34 4.39
C THR A 3 8.69 -5.23 3.45
N ASP A 4 9.33 -4.07 3.56
CA ASP A 4 9.11 -2.99 2.62
C ASP A 4 9.60 -3.39 1.21
N HIS A 5 8.94 -2.88 0.18
CA HIS A 5 9.30 -3.22 -1.20
C HIS A 5 9.20 -2.03 -2.16
N ASN A 6 8.02 -1.42 -2.29
CA ASN A 6 7.83 -0.28 -3.18
C ASN A 6 7.12 0.87 -2.47
N LEU A 7 7.79 2.02 -2.37
CA LEU A 7 7.26 3.23 -1.75
C LEU A 7 7.11 4.34 -2.79
N TYR A 8 5.95 4.99 -2.80
CA TYR A 8 5.66 6.15 -3.64
C TYR A 8 5.07 7.27 -2.79
N ILE A 9 5.44 8.52 -3.10
CA ILE A 9 4.91 9.72 -2.45
C ILE A 9 4.10 10.53 -3.46
N LYS A 10 2.92 11.00 -3.05
CA LYS A 10 2.07 11.93 -3.82
C LYS A 10 1.50 12.98 -2.87
N GLY A 11 2.03 14.20 -2.94
CA GLY A 11 1.73 15.25 -1.96
C GLY A 11 2.16 14.80 -0.57
N ASP A 12 1.26 14.95 0.39
CA ASP A 12 1.50 14.60 1.80
C ASP A 12 1.14 13.14 2.12
N MET A 13 1.08 12.27 1.11
CA MET A 13 0.70 10.86 1.29
C MET A 13 1.82 9.95 0.79
N MET A 14 2.16 8.95 1.62
CA MET A 14 3.08 7.86 1.29
C MET A 14 2.30 6.55 1.11
N TYR A 15 2.59 5.84 0.02
CA TYR A 15 1.96 4.57 -0.37
C TYR A 15 3.02 3.48 -0.45
N GLN A 16 2.91 2.46 0.39
CA GLN A 16 3.90 1.41 0.56
C GLN A 16 3.31 0.05 0.22
N SER A 17 3.88 -0.63 -0.76
CA SER A 17 3.63 -2.05 -0.99
C SER A 17 4.60 -2.87 -0.17
N ASN A 18 4.06 -3.62 0.81
CA ASN A 18 4.83 -4.34 1.82
C ASN A 18 4.52 -5.84 1.79
N TYR A 19 4.51 -6.44 0.60
CA TYR A 19 4.21 -7.85 0.38
C TYR A 19 2.97 -8.33 1.15
N ASP A 20 3.09 -9.36 1.99
CA ASP A 20 1.96 -9.96 2.71
C ASP A 20 1.36 -9.01 3.75
N SER A 21 2.07 -7.93 4.14
CA SER A 21 1.48 -6.83 4.93
C SER A 21 0.62 -5.87 4.08
N GLY A 22 0.49 -6.12 2.77
CA GLY A 22 -0.40 -5.39 1.88
C GLY A 22 0.09 -3.99 1.50
N LEU A 23 -0.85 -3.18 1.02
CA LEU A 23 -0.67 -1.74 0.85
C LEU A 23 -0.82 -1.05 2.21
N ARG A 24 0.14 -0.20 2.57
CA ARG A 24 0.06 0.71 3.71
C ARG A 24 0.09 2.15 3.19
N VAL A 25 -0.79 2.98 3.72
CA VAL A 25 -0.89 4.39 3.35
C VAL A 25 -0.71 5.23 4.61
N TYR A 26 0.19 6.20 4.54
CA TYR A 26 0.48 7.12 5.63
C TYR A 26 0.29 8.56 5.17
N ASP A 27 -0.28 9.38 6.04
CA ASP A 27 -0.16 10.83 5.98
C ASP A 27 1.24 11.21 6.49
N ILE A 28 1.97 11.97 5.69
CA ILE A 28 3.34 12.43 5.95
C ILE A 28 3.42 13.96 5.90
N SER A 29 2.29 14.65 6.17
CA SER A 29 2.24 16.12 6.27
C SER A 29 3.16 16.66 7.37
N ASP A 30 3.38 15.87 8.43
CA ASP A 30 4.52 15.98 9.34
C ASP A 30 5.50 14.80 9.11
N PRO A 31 6.63 15.01 8.40
CA PRO A 31 7.59 13.94 8.11
C PRO A 31 8.29 13.36 9.35
N GLU A 32 8.33 14.10 10.46
CA GLU A 32 8.90 13.61 11.72
C GLU A 32 7.92 12.69 12.45
N ASN A 33 6.61 12.83 12.19
CA ASN A 33 5.54 12.06 12.81
C ASN A 33 4.51 11.53 11.77
N PRO A 34 4.86 10.54 10.93
CA PRO A 34 3.92 9.93 9.98
C PRO A 34 2.74 9.23 10.65
N GLU A 35 1.53 9.47 10.16
CA GLU A 35 0.30 8.90 10.73
C GLU A 35 -0.36 7.89 9.78
N PRO A 36 -0.84 6.73 10.25
CA PRO A 36 -1.53 5.76 9.39
C PRO A 36 -2.83 6.34 8.82
N ALA A 37 -2.95 6.38 7.50
CA ALA A 37 -4.13 6.86 6.78
C ALA A 37 -4.99 5.74 6.19
N GLY A 38 -4.43 4.54 6.00
CA GLY A 38 -5.18 3.39 5.53
C GLY A 38 -4.32 2.16 5.24
N PHE A 39 -4.97 1.03 5.02
CA PHE A 39 -4.32 -0.20 4.57
C PHE A 39 -5.25 -1.05 3.73
N PHE A 40 -4.66 -1.95 2.93
CA PHE A 40 -5.40 -2.97 2.19
C PHE A 40 -4.53 -4.22 2.06
N ASP A 41 -5.00 -5.33 2.63
CA ASP A 41 -4.32 -6.61 2.54
C ASP A 41 -4.73 -7.30 1.23
N THR A 42 -3.75 -7.56 0.37
CA THR A 42 -3.99 -8.30 -0.88
C THR A 42 -4.07 -9.80 -0.65
N VAL A 43 -3.53 -10.33 0.44
CA VAL A 43 -3.54 -11.78 0.77
C VAL A 43 -4.05 -12.02 2.21
N PRO A 44 -5.31 -11.65 2.53
CA PRO A 44 -5.79 -11.58 3.92
C PRO A 44 -5.89 -12.94 4.63
N TYR A 45 -5.84 -14.05 3.89
CA TYR A 45 -5.92 -15.41 4.44
C TYR A 45 -4.54 -16.09 4.57
N GLN A 46 -3.46 -15.37 4.32
CA GLN A 46 -2.10 -15.89 4.42
C GLN A 46 -1.57 -15.66 5.85
N GLU A 47 -1.15 -16.76 6.48
CA GLU A 47 -0.52 -16.75 7.80
C GLU A 47 1.01 -16.70 7.62
N GLY A 48 1.71 -15.89 8.41
CA GLY A 48 3.16 -15.72 8.34
C GLY A 48 3.63 -14.62 7.37
N GLY A 49 4.93 -14.32 7.39
CA GLY A 49 5.55 -13.38 6.45
C GLY A 49 5.92 -14.04 5.13
N GLY A 50 5.96 -13.27 4.04
CA GLY A 50 6.24 -13.76 2.70
C GLY A 50 6.30 -12.64 1.67
N MET A 51 6.57 -13.02 0.42
CA MET A 51 6.82 -12.10 -0.71
C MET A 51 5.72 -12.19 -1.79
N THR A 52 4.54 -12.68 -1.44
CA THR A 52 3.47 -12.99 -2.41
C THR A 52 2.33 -11.98 -2.43
N GLY A 53 2.22 -11.14 -1.41
CA GLY A 53 1.21 -10.09 -1.30
C GLY A 53 1.43 -8.91 -2.23
N SER A 54 1.28 -7.68 -1.73
CA SER A 54 1.41 -6.45 -2.51
C SER A 54 2.83 -6.30 -3.06
N TRP A 55 2.97 -6.38 -4.38
CA TRP A 55 4.24 -6.23 -5.09
C TRP A 55 4.54 -4.77 -5.39
N SER A 56 3.58 -4.03 -5.93
CA SER A 56 3.73 -2.61 -6.25
C SER A 56 2.39 -1.86 -6.18
N ASN A 57 2.45 -0.54 -6.23
CA ASN A 57 1.28 0.32 -6.28
C ASN A 57 1.51 1.53 -7.21
N TYR A 58 0.42 2.12 -7.72
CA TYR A 58 0.46 3.32 -8.54
C TYR A 58 -0.64 4.30 -8.09
N PRO A 59 -0.30 5.34 -7.30
CA PRO A 59 -1.27 6.28 -6.72
C PRO A 59 -1.49 7.56 -7.55
N PHE A 60 -0.85 7.67 -8.72
CA PHE A 60 -0.73 8.95 -9.44
C PHE A 60 -1.91 9.30 -10.35
N PHE A 61 -2.97 8.49 -10.40
CA PHE A 61 -4.18 8.87 -11.13
C PHE A 61 -4.87 10.08 -10.49
N GLU A 62 -5.34 11.02 -11.34
CA GLU A 62 -6.09 12.21 -10.92
C GLU A 62 -7.40 11.85 -10.20
N SER A 63 -8.00 10.70 -10.55
CA SER A 63 -9.21 10.18 -9.90
C SER A 63 -9.03 9.82 -8.42
N GLY A 64 -7.79 9.80 -7.92
CA GLY A 64 -7.44 9.33 -6.58
C GLY A 64 -7.48 7.80 -6.45
N ILE A 65 -7.62 7.08 -7.56
CA ILE A 65 -7.52 5.63 -7.60
C ILE A 65 -6.06 5.21 -7.43
N ILE A 66 -5.86 4.13 -6.70
CA ILE A 66 -4.58 3.45 -6.51
C ILE A 66 -4.72 2.06 -7.14
N VAL A 67 -3.86 1.76 -8.10
CA VAL A 67 -3.71 0.39 -8.61
C VAL A 67 -2.68 -0.32 -7.76
N VAL A 68 -2.99 -1.52 -7.27
CA VAL A 68 -2.08 -2.37 -6.49
C VAL A 68 -1.90 -3.68 -7.24
N THR A 69 -0.65 -4.09 -7.44
CA THR A 69 -0.34 -5.42 -7.98
C THR A 69 0.03 -6.35 -6.83
N SER A 70 -0.34 -7.62 -6.96
CA SER A 70 -0.05 -8.69 -6.01
C SER A 70 0.53 -9.90 -6.75
N GLY A 71 1.51 -10.56 -6.12
CA GLY A 71 2.07 -11.80 -6.64
C GLY A 71 1.07 -12.96 -6.67
N ARG A 72 0.01 -12.92 -5.85
CA ARG A 72 -0.98 -13.99 -5.72
C ARG A 72 -2.37 -13.62 -6.24
N GLU A 73 -2.87 -12.43 -5.92
CA GLU A 73 -4.24 -12.01 -6.26
C GLU A 73 -4.32 -11.13 -7.52
N GLY A 74 -3.22 -10.96 -8.25
CA GLY A 74 -3.21 -10.20 -9.50
C GLY A 74 -3.28 -8.69 -9.28
N MET A 75 -4.33 -8.02 -9.75
CA MET A 75 -4.47 -6.57 -9.69
C MET A 75 -5.74 -6.17 -8.94
N VAL A 76 -5.59 -5.25 -7.98
CA VAL A 76 -6.68 -4.67 -7.20
C VAL A 76 -6.69 -3.15 -7.40
N ILE A 77 -7.89 -2.58 -7.46
CA ILE A 77 -8.10 -1.14 -7.59
C ILE A 77 -8.75 -0.65 -6.30
N VAL A 78 -8.07 0.26 -5.59
CA VAL A 78 -8.53 0.80 -4.30
C VAL A 78 -8.54 2.33 -4.33
N LYS A 79 -9.24 2.92 -3.37
CA LYS A 79 -9.27 4.36 -3.13
C LYS A 79 -9.40 4.60 -1.63
N VAL A 80 -8.58 5.51 -1.08
CA VAL A 80 -8.70 5.93 0.33
C VAL A 80 -10.05 6.63 0.51
N ARG A 81 -10.79 6.26 1.55
CA ARG A 81 -12.06 6.90 1.90
C ARG A 81 -11.78 8.11 2.78
N ASN A 82 -12.47 9.22 2.51
CA ASN A 82 -12.48 10.40 3.36
C ASN A 82 -13.31 10.16 4.62
#